data_AF-A0A8T4UCN9-F1
#
_entry.id   AF-A0A8T4UCN9-F1
#
_cell.length_a   1.000
_cell.length_b   1.000
_cell.length_c   1.000
_cell.angle_alpha   90.00
_cell.angle_beta   90.00
_cell.angle_gamma   90.00
#
_symmetry.space_group_name_H-M   'P 1'
#
loop_
_entity.id
_entity.type
_entity.pdbx_description
1 polymer ?
#
loop_
_entity_poly.entity_id
_entity_poly.type
_entity_poly.pdbx_seq_one_letter_code
_entity_poly.pdbx_strand_id
1 'polypeptide(L)'
;VVPPSIVKIYTDESLQPPVFTIELNEKAVCKDSIDGIFDYETSGNLMISDGNVQKTSTPGSSVYYVSCKDEFGNKLENARIQFA
;
A
#
# COMPACT_ATOMS: atom_id res chain seq x y z
N VAL A 1 -14.53 14.43 6.60
CA VAL A 1 -13.51 13.41 6.97
C VAL A 1 -12.46 13.45 5.88
N VAL A 2 -11.18 13.47 6.24
CA VAL A 2 -10.08 13.57 5.26
C VAL A 2 -9.67 12.14 4.90
N PRO A 3 -9.43 11.82 3.61
CA PRO A 3 -8.93 10.50 3.26
C PRO A 3 -7.52 10.27 3.81
N PRO A 4 -7.11 9.00 3.99
CA PRO A 4 -5.75 8.67 4.37
C PRO A 4 -4.75 9.22 3.35
N SER A 5 -3.55 9.54 3.81
CA SER A 5 -2.46 10.12 3.03
C SER A 5 -1.15 9.38 3.31
N ILE A 6 -0.31 9.26 2.28
CA ILE A 6 1.00 8.64 2.40
C ILE A 6 1.95 9.64 3.05
N VAL A 7 2.55 9.23 4.17
CA VAL A 7 3.57 10.01 4.88
C VAL A 7 4.96 9.63 4.37
N LYS A 8 5.20 8.33 4.18
CA LYS A 8 6.51 7.81 3.82
C LYS A 8 6.40 6.49 3.06
N ILE A 9 7.32 6.30 2.14
CA ILE A 9 7.51 5.06 1.38
C ILE A 9 8.98 4.68 1.50
N TYR A 10 9.28 3.46 1.91
CA TYR A 10 10.66 2.98 2.00
C TYR A 10 10.74 1.46 1.92
N THR A 11 11.93 0.97 1.61
CA THR A 11 12.29 -0.45 1.74
C THR A 11 13.15 -0.60 2.99
N ASP A 12 12.74 -1.48 3.90
CA ASP A 12 13.56 -1.86 5.05
C ASP A 12 14.50 -3.00 4.65
N GLU A 13 15.71 -2.64 4.26
CA GLU A 13 16.77 -3.58 3.90
C GLU A 13 17.38 -4.30 5.11
N SER A 14 17.05 -3.90 6.33
CA SER A 14 17.51 -4.61 7.54
C SER A 14 16.76 -5.93 7.78
N LEU A 15 15.60 -6.11 7.14
CA LEU A 15 14.79 -7.32 7.20
C LEU A 15 15.15 -8.32 6.09
N GLN A 16 14.96 -9.61 6.34
CA GLN A 16 15.23 -10.67 5.35
C GLN A 16 13.97 -11.55 5.14
N PRO A 17 13.33 -11.49 3.96
CA PRO A 17 13.63 -10.60 2.83
C PRO A 17 13.36 -9.11 3.16
N PRO A 18 13.95 -8.15 2.41
CA PRO A 18 13.63 -6.74 2.57
C PRO A 18 12.13 -6.51 2.47
N VAL A 19 11.60 -5.69 3.36
CA VAL A 19 10.15 -5.41 3.42
C VAL A 19 9.88 -4.02 2.84
N PHE A 20 8.93 -3.97 1.93
CA PHE A 20 8.43 -2.70 1.42
C PHE A 20 7.31 -2.18 2.32
N THR A 21 7.47 -0.94 2.79
CA THR A 21 6.60 -0.33 3.78
C THR A 21 6.05 1.01 3.29
N ILE A 22 4.74 1.20 3.50
CA ILE A 22 4.07 2.49 3.35
C ILE A 22 3.54 2.92 4.71
N GLU A 23 3.96 4.09 5.16
CA GLU A 23 3.44 4.74 6.37
C GLU A 23 2.34 5.73 5.96
N LEU A 24 1.23 5.68 6.69
CA LEU A 24 0.09 6.58 6.50
C LEU A 24 -0.06 7.51 7.72
N ASN A 25 -0.76 8.62 7.54
CA ASN A 25 -1.11 9.54 8.63
C ASN A 25 -2.17 8.97 9.58
N GLU A 26 -2.84 7.88 9.20
CA GLU A 26 -3.91 7.25 9.96
C GLU A 26 -4.06 5.76 9.61
N LYS A 27 -4.87 5.04 10.40
CA LYS A 27 -5.15 3.63 10.17
C LYS A 27 -6.04 3.47 8.92
N ALA A 28 -5.54 2.73 7.94
CA ALA A 28 -6.30 2.40 6.73
C ALA A 28 -5.96 1.01 6.21
N VAL A 29 -6.85 0.47 5.39
CA VAL A 29 -6.64 -0.75 4.62
C VAL A 29 -6.15 -0.37 3.23
N CYS A 30 -4.96 -0.83 2.87
CA CYS A 30 -4.38 -0.58 1.56
C CYS A 30 -4.38 -1.82 0.68
N LYS A 31 -4.48 -1.58 -0.62
CA LYS A 31 -4.25 -2.58 -1.65
C LYS A 31 -3.23 -2.06 -2.65
N ASP A 32 -2.46 -2.97 -3.22
CA ASP A 32 -1.58 -2.70 -4.35
C ASP A 32 -2.09 -3.34 -5.65
N SER A 33 -1.69 -2.76 -6.77
CA SER A 33 -1.95 -3.31 -8.10
C SER A 33 -0.84 -2.95 -9.07
N ILE A 34 -0.56 -3.81 -10.04
CA ILE A 34 0.36 -3.52 -11.15
C ILE A 34 -0.29 -2.73 -12.28
N ASP A 35 -1.62 -2.81 -12.44
CA ASP A 35 -2.39 -2.19 -13.52
C ASP A 35 -3.21 -0.97 -13.07
N GLY A 36 -3.26 -0.70 -11.76
CA GLY A 36 -4.01 0.42 -11.19
C GLY A 36 -5.49 0.13 -10.94
N ILE A 37 -5.93 -1.12 -11.13
CA ILE A 37 -7.28 -1.59 -10.83
C ILE A 37 -7.30 -2.14 -9.40
N PHE A 38 -8.21 -1.62 -8.57
CA PHE A 38 -8.37 -2.02 -7.18
C PHE A 38 -9.75 -2.58 -6.93
N ASP A 39 -9.81 -3.88 -6.62
CA ASP A 39 -11.00 -4.51 -6.09
C ASP A 39 -10.85 -4.66 -4.57
N TYR A 40 -11.71 -3.98 -3.80
CA TYR A 40 -11.68 -4.04 -2.33
C TYR A 40 -12.38 -5.27 -1.76
N GLU A 41 -13.19 -5.98 -2.55
CA GLU A 41 -14.01 -7.12 -2.13
C GLU A 41 -13.25 -8.45 -2.18
N THR A 42 -12.13 -8.52 -2.91
CA THR A 42 -11.29 -9.72 -3.04
C THR A 42 -10.06 -9.70 -2.13
N SER A 43 -9.70 -10.83 -1.52
CA SER A 43 -8.60 -10.92 -0.54
C SER A 43 -7.17 -10.82 -1.13
N GLY A 44 -7.01 -10.85 -2.46
CA GLY A 44 -5.73 -11.14 -3.13
C GLY A 44 -4.65 -10.06 -3.05
N ASN A 45 -5.01 -8.79 -2.83
CA ASN A 45 -4.06 -7.66 -2.87
C ASN A 45 -4.04 -6.88 -1.54
N LEU A 46 -4.37 -7.52 -0.42
CA LEU A 46 -4.40 -6.84 0.87
C LEU A 46 -2.96 -6.60 1.37
N MET A 47 -2.56 -5.35 1.47
CA MET A 47 -1.36 -5.00 2.21
C MET A 47 -1.68 -5.08 3.71
N ILE A 48 -0.85 -5.76 4.50
CA ILE A 48 -1.15 -6.04 5.91
C ILE A 48 -1.37 -4.72 6.67
N SER A 49 -2.47 -4.62 7.40
CA SER A 49 -2.87 -3.43 8.16
C SER A 49 -2.56 -3.64 9.65
N ASP A 50 -1.33 -3.38 10.09
CA ASP A 50 -0.97 -3.28 11.52
C ASP A 50 -0.68 -1.85 12.01
N GLY A 51 -0.82 -0.86 11.11
CA GLY A 51 -0.28 0.49 11.29
C GLY A 51 0.88 0.76 10.35
N ASN A 52 1.55 -0.29 9.87
CA ASN A 52 2.48 -0.25 8.74
C ASN A 52 1.94 -1.11 7.60
N VAL A 53 1.83 -0.53 6.42
CA VAL A 53 1.36 -1.23 5.23
C VAL A 53 2.53 -2.05 4.69
N GLN A 54 2.54 -3.36 4.96
CA GLN A 54 3.62 -4.26 4.53
C GLN A 54 3.19 -5.01 3.26
N LYS A 55 3.96 -4.86 2.18
CA LYS A 55 3.79 -5.70 0.98
C LYS A 55 4.52 -7.04 1.20
N THR A 56 3.79 -8.14 1.09
CA THR A 56 4.35 -9.48 1.36
C THR A 56 4.93 -10.20 0.14
N SER A 57 4.57 -9.90 -1.11
CA SER A 57 5.20 -10.56 -2.25
C SER A 57 4.70 -9.99 -3.59
N THR A 58 5.59 -9.39 -4.37
CA THR A 58 5.68 -9.73 -5.80
C THR A 58 7.00 -9.19 -6.34
N PRO A 59 8.04 -10.02 -6.44
CA PRO A 59 9.26 -9.66 -7.16
C PRO A 59 8.94 -9.61 -8.66
N GLY A 60 9.18 -8.47 -9.31
CA GLY A 60 9.23 -8.43 -10.79
C GLY A 60 8.74 -7.17 -11.50
N SER A 61 8.06 -6.23 -10.83
CA SER A 61 7.63 -4.97 -11.46
C SER A 61 8.32 -3.76 -10.81
N SER A 62 8.74 -2.78 -11.62
CA SER A 62 9.31 -1.53 -11.12
C SER A 62 8.24 -0.48 -10.78
N VAL A 63 6.98 -0.73 -11.15
CA VAL A 63 5.87 0.21 -10.94
C VAL A 63 4.70 -0.52 -10.28
N TYR A 64 4.11 0.12 -9.27
CA TYR A 64 2.92 -0.31 -8.57
C TYR A 64 2.00 0.87 -8.31
N TYR A 65 0.72 0.61 -8.21
CA TYR A 65 -0.28 1.54 -7.74
C TYR A 65 -0.72 1.11 -6.34
N VAL A 66 -1.00 2.08 -5.48
CA VAL A 66 -1.51 1.85 -4.13
C VAL A 66 -2.78 2.65 -3.91
N SER A 67 -3.79 2.02 -3.33
CA SER A 67 -5.03 2.67 -2.92
C SER A 67 -5.33 2.28 -1.48
N CYS A 68 -5.60 3.27 -0.63
CA CYS A 68 -5.85 3.09 0.79
C CYS A 68 -7.24 3.61 1.16
N LYS A 69 -7.96 2.87 2.00
CA LYS A 69 -9.31 3.21 2.45
C LYS A 69 -9.36 3.17 3.97
N ASP A 70 -9.84 4.22 4.60
CA ASP A 70 -10.06 4.25 6.06
C ASP A 70 -11.27 3.37 6.47
N GLU A 71 -11.55 3.30 7.77
CA GLU A 71 -12.71 2.57 8.30
C GLU A 71 -14.07 3.20 7.93
N PHE A 72 -14.08 4.49 7.56
CA PHE A 72 -15.27 5.23 7.15
C PHE A 72 -15.53 5.16 5.64
N GLY A 73 -14.63 4.52 4.87
CA GLY A 73 -14.74 4.37 3.42
C GLY A 73 -14.10 5.49 2.60
N ASN A 74 -13.44 6.48 3.21
CA ASN A 74 -12.73 7.54 2.48
C ASN A 74 -11.46 6.94 1.85
N LYS A 75 -11.22 7.29 0.58
CA LYS A 75 -10.14 6.71 -0.22
C LYS A 75 -9.07 7.74 -0.53
N LEU A 76 -7.82 7.32 -0.36
CA LEU A 76 -6.66 7.95 -0.98
C LEU A 76 -6.78 7.82 -2.52
N GLU A 77 -6.43 8.87 -3.25
CA GLU A 77 -6.25 8.79 -4.71
C GLU A 77 -5.12 7.81 -5.06
N ASN A 78 -5.30 7.01 -6.11
CA ASN A 78 -4.34 5.97 -6.47
C ASN A 78 -2.92 6.53 -6.63
N ALA A 79 -2.02 6.16 -5.71
CA ALA A 79 -0.64 6.60 -5.72
C ALA A 79 0.18 5.68 -6.62
N ARG A 80 0.85 6.25 -7.62
CA ARG A 80 1.81 5.52 -8.45
C ARG A 80 3.19 5.54 -7.80
N ILE A 81 3.69 4.36 -7.45
CA ILE A 81 5.00 4.14 -6.85
C ILE A 81 5.89 3.49 -7.91
N GLN A 82 7.01 4.14 -8.22
CA GLN A 82 8.00 3.62 -9.15
C GLN A 82 9.34 3.50 -8.44
N PHE A 83 9.92 2.30 -8.47
CA PHE A 83 11.29 2.05 -8.05
C PHE A 83 12.21 2.25 -9.25
N ALA A 84 13.32 2.95 -9.00
CA ALA A 84 14.40 3.14 -9.96
C ALA A 84 15.53 2.13 -9.69
#